data_AF-A0A3D8TRN9-F1
#
_entry.id   AF-A0A3D8TRN9-F1
#
_cell.length_a   1.000
_cell.length_b   1.000
_cell.length_c   1.000
_cell.angle_alpha   90.00
_cell.angle_beta   90.00
_cell.angle_gamma   90.00
#
_symmetry.space_group_name_H-M   'P 1'
#
loop_
_entity.id
_entity.type
_entity.pdbx_description
1 polymer ?
#
loop_
_entity_poly.entity_id
_entity_poly.type
_entity_poly.pdbx_seq_one_letter_code
_entity_poly.pdbx_strand_id
1 'polypeptide(L)'
;MKILQIIWHIVGIACSAMILPSFVTSITEAILRLQPQRMVIFFIYPLMSASPAAKISNTQAIITAGMGYLMYIIAFIYVFWLIRKIMGWHKKAKQLDQQSN
;
A
#
# COMPACT_ATOMS: atom_id res chain seq x y z
N MET A 1 -20.94 -0.64 -13.78
CA MET A 1 -20.12 0.25 -12.91
C MET A 1 -19.88 -0.29 -11.50
N LYS A 2 -20.83 -1.00 -10.87
CA LYS A 2 -20.63 -1.58 -9.51
C LYS A 2 -19.55 -2.67 -9.45
N ILE A 3 -19.48 -3.54 -10.47
CA ILE A 3 -18.52 -4.66 -10.51
C ILE A 3 -17.06 -4.16 -10.56
N LEU A 4 -16.78 -3.14 -11.37
CA LEU A 4 -15.44 -2.54 -11.45
C LEU A 4 -14.99 -1.92 -10.11
N GLN A 5 -15.91 -1.29 -9.38
CA GLN A 5 -15.62 -0.77 -8.03
C GLN A 5 -15.31 -1.89 -7.04
N ILE A 6 -16.03 -3.02 -7.12
CA ILE A 6 -15.77 -4.19 -6.28
C ILE A 6 -14.38 -4.77 -6.58
N ILE A 7 -14.02 -4.92 -7.85
CA ILE A 7 -12.69 -5.40 -8.26
C ILE A 7 -11.60 -4.46 -7.75
N TRP A 8 -11.77 -3.14 -7.89
CA TRP A 8 -10.81 -2.15 -7.37
C TRP A 8 -10.62 -2.25 -5.84
N HIS A 9 -11.71 -2.46 -5.10
CA HIS A 9 -11.65 -2.70 -3.65
C HIS A 9 -10.88 -3.98 -3.31
N ILE A 10 -11.16 -5.09 -3.98
CA ILE A 10 -10.48 -6.36 -3.73
C ILE A 10 -8.98 -6.23 -3.99
N VAL A 11 -8.60 -5.67 -5.14
CA VAL A 11 -7.20 -5.46 -5.53
C VAL A 11 -6.50 -4.52 -4.56
N GLY A 12 -7.12 -3.37 -4.24
CA GLY A 12 -6.55 -2.39 -3.31
C GLY A 12 -6.36 -2.95 -1.89
N ILE A 13 -7.33 -3.71 -1.38
CA ILE A 13 -7.25 -4.37 -0.07
C ILE A 13 -6.14 -5.42 -0.08
N ALA A 14 -6.08 -6.27 -1.11
CA ALA A 14 -5.06 -7.31 -1.21
C ALA A 14 -3.65 -6.71 -1.25
N CYS A 15 -3.41 -5.72 -2.11
CA CYS A 15 -2.12 -5.03 -2.17
C CYS A 15 -1.76 -4.36 -0.83
N SER A 16 -2.73 -3.71 -0.18
CA SER A 16 -2.49 -3.08 1.12
C SER A 16 -2.18 -4.11 2.20
N ALA A 17 -2.94 -5.21 2.30
CA ALA A 17 -2.75 -6.26 3.29
C ALA A 17 -1.39 -6.96 3.16
N MET A 18 -0.87 -7.10 1.94
CA MET A 18 0.46 -7.68 1.71
C MET A 18 1.60 -6.73 2.12
N ILE A 19 1.39 -5.42 2.04
CA ILE A 19 2.45 -4.41 2.30
C ILE A 19 2.42 -3.94 3.75
N LEU A 20 1.24 -3.81 4.34
CA LEU A 20 1.02 -3.18 5.64
C LEU A 20 1.83 -3.82 6.78
N PRO A 21 1.92 -5.16 6.92
CA PRO A 21 2.72 -5.77 7.99
C PRO A 21 4.21 -5.40 7.89
N SER A 22 4.75 -5.41 6.67
CA SER A 22 6.16 -5.07 6.41
C SER A 22 6.40 -3.58 6.63
N PHE A 23 5.46 -2.72 6.23
CA PHE A 23 5.53 -1.28 6.42
C PHE A 23 5.49 -0.90 7.91
N VAL A 24 4.53 -1.45 8.66
CA VAL A 24 4.39 -1.22 10.10
C VAL A 24 5.65 -1.67 10.83
N THR A 25 6.12 -2.89 10.57
CA THR A 25 7.37 -3.40 11.19
C THR A 25 8.55 -2.48 10.88
N SER A 26 8.68 -2.02 9.64
CA SER A 26 9.81 -1.17 9.22
C SER A 26 9.78 0.21 9.88
N ILE A 27 8.59 0.82 10.00
CA ILE A 27 8.42 2.09 10.73
C ILE A 27 8.68 1.90 12.22
N THR A 28 8.11 0.86 12.81
CA THR A 28 8.27 0.55 14.23
C THR A 28 9.74 0.34 14.57
N GLU A 29 10.48 -0.45 13.79
CA GLU A 29 11.92 -0.62 14.03
C GLU A 29 12.73 0.64 13.73
N ALA A 30 12.39 1.41 12.69
CA ALA A 30 13.09 2.66 12.39
C ALA A 30 12.94 3.68 13.53
N ILE A 31 11.75 3.79 14.12
CA ILE A 31 11.45 4.76 15.18
C ILE A 31 11.91 4.24 16.54
N LEU A 32 11.47 3.04 16.95
CA LEU A 32 11.69 2.54 18.30
C LEU A 32 13.10 2.01 18.52
N ARG A 33 13.76 1.50 17.47
CA ARG A 33 15.13 0.95 17.57
C ARG A 33 16.18 1.87 16.94
N LEU A 34 15.79 3.06 16.47
CA LEU A 34 16.68 4.01 15.78
C LEU A 34 17.42 3.35 14.61
N GLN A 35 16.76 2.45 13.89
CA GLN A 35 17.33 1.72 12.75
C GLN A 35 16.75 2.24 11.42
N PRO A 36 17.16 3.42 10.93
CA PRO A 36 16.62 4.00 9.69
C PRO A 36 16.87 3.09 8.47
N GLN A 37 17.90 2.24 8.53
CA GLN A 37 18.18 1.21 7.54
C GLN A 37 16.99 0.28 7.24
N ARG A 38 16.10 0.02 8.21
CA ARG A 38 14.91 -0.82 8.01
C ARG A 38 13.90 -0.20 7.04
N MET A 39 13.73 1.12 7.11
CA MET A 39 12.93 1.87 6.14
C MET A 39 13.52 1.77 4.74
N VAL A 40 14.83 1.87 4.60
CA VAL A 40 15.51 1.72 3.30
C VAL A 40 15.30 0.30 2.74
N ILE A 41 15.47 -0.73 3.57
CA ILE A 41 15.25 -2.12 3.18
C ILE A 41 13.82 -2.36 2.70
N PHE A 42 12.82 -1.74 3.34
CA PHE A 42 11.43 -1.83 2.91
C PHE A 42 11.24 -1.32 1.47
N PHE A 43 11.82 -0.17 1.11
CA PHE A 43 11.69 0.38 -0.24
C PHE A 43 12.51 -0.38 -1.29
N ILE A 44 13.58 -1.07 -0.89
CA ILE A 44 14.43 -1.89 -1.77
C ILE A 44 13.90 -3.34 -1.84
N TYR A 45 12.95 -3.74 -0.99
CA TYR A 45 12.45 -5.11 -0.91
C TYR A 45 12.00 -5.70 -2.28
N PRO A 46 11.29 -4.97 -3.17
CA PRO A 46 10.98 -5.47 -4.51
C PRO A 46 12.20 -5.80 -5.37
N LEU A 47 13.32 -5.07 -5.20
CA LEU A 47 14.59 -5.37 -5.87
C LEU A 47 15.28 -6.58 -5.23
N MET A 48 15.19 -6.71 -3.91
CA MET A 48 15.75 -7.87 -3.20
C MET A 48 15.03 -9.16 -3.59
N SER A 49 13.71 -9.14 -3.75
CA SER A 49 12.92 -10.29 -4.21
C SER A 49 13.13 -10.59 -5.70
N ALA A 50 13.58 -9.61 -6.48
CA ALA A 50 13.97 -9.79 -7.88
C ALA A 50 15.37 -10.41 -8.06
N SER A 51 16.27 -10.30 -7.07
CA SER A 51 17.62 -10.89 -7.15
C SER A 51 17.61 -12.43 -7.35
N PRO A 52 16.77 -13.21 -6.64
CA PRO A 52 16.57 -14.62 -6.95
C PRO A 52 16.06 -14.87 -8.37
N ALA A 53 15.16 -14.02 -8.88
CA ALA A 53 14.62 -14.14 -10.24
C ALA A 53 15.68 -13.82 -11.31
N ALA A 54 16.63 -12.93 -11.02
CA ALA A 54 17.76 -12.61 -11.90
C ALA A 54 18.69 -13.81 -12.15
N LYS A 55 18.74 -14.77 -11.22
CA LYS A 55 19.47 -16.03 -11.41
C LYS A 55 18.85 -16.92 -12.48
N ILE A 56 17.58 -16.72 -12.81
CA ILE A 56 16.85 -17.46 -13.83
C ILE A 56 16.85 -16.68 -15.14
N SER A 57 16.43 -15.41 -15.13
CA SER A 57 16.60 -14.51 -16.25
C SER A 57 16.53 -13.04 -15.84
N ASN A 58 17.28 -12.20 -16.57
CA ASN A 58 17.31 -10.76 -16.31
C ASN A 58 15.93 -10.11 -16.57
N THR A 59 15.19 -10.61 -17.56
CA THR A 59 13.82 -10.17 -17.87
C THR A 59 12.85 -10.50 -16.75
N GLN A 60 12.94 -11.70 -16.16
CA GLN A 60 12.10 -12.08 -15.01
C GLN A 60 12.38 -11.19 -13.80
N ALA A 61 13.64 -10.86 -13.52
CA ALA A 61 13.98 -9.94 -12.44
C ALA A 61 13.32 -8.56 -12.59
N ILE A 62 13.37 -7.99 -13.79
CA ILE A 62 12.76 -6.69 -14.08
C ILE A 62 11.24 -6.76 -13.89
N ILE A 63 10.60 -7.83 -14.37
CA ILE A 63 9.14 -8.01 -14.21
C ILE A 63 8.78 -8.18 -12.73
N THR A 64 9.52 -8.99 -11.97
CA THR A 64 9.28 -9.20 -10.54
C THR A 64 9.45 -7.92 -9.73
N ALA A 65 10.53 -7.16 -9.97
CA ALA A 65 10.74 -5.86 -9.32
C ALA A 65 9.65 -4.86 -9.70
N GLY A 66 9.32 -4.78 -10.99
CA GLY A 66 8.29 -3.89 -11.52
C GLY A 66 6.91 -4.19 -10.93
N MET A 67 6.51 -5.46 -10.84
CA MET A 67 5.26 -5.86 -10.20
C MET A 67 5.25 -5.52 -8.71
N GLY A 68 6.36 -5.73 -7.99
CA GLY A 68 6.45 -5.37 -6.58
C GLY A 68 6.26 -3.88 -6.34
N TYR A 69 6.91 -3.02 -7.13
CA TYR A 69 6.71 -1.57 -7.06
C TYR A 69 5.29 -1.15 -7.48
N LEU A 70 4.71 -1.81 -8.49
CA LEU A 70 3.33 -1.55 -8.92
C LEU A 70 2.33 -1.81 -7.78
N MET A 71 2.52 -2.89 -7.01
CA MET A 71 1.67 -3.17 -5.84
C MET A 71 1.76 -2.05 -4.79
N TYR A 72 2.94 -1.48 -4.57
CA TYR A 72 3.14 -0.36 -3.63
C TYR A 72 2.37 0.88 -4.08
N ILE A 73 2.42 1.20 -5.38
CA ILE A 73 1.69 2.32 -5.97
C ILE A 73 0.18 2.11 -5.86
N ILE A 74 -0.32 0.90 -6.17
CA ILE A 74 -1.75 0.58 -6.09
C ILE A 74 -2.25 0.73 -4.65
N ALA A 75 -1.52 0.19 -3.67
CA ALA A 75 -1.87 0.32 -2.26
C ALA A 75 -1.90 1.79 -1.82
N PHE A 76 -0.92 2.59 -2.23
CA PHE A 76 -0.87 4.02 -1.91
C PHE A 76 -2.09 4.78 -2.47
N ILE A 77 -2.39 4.59 -3.77
CA ILE A 77 -3.54 5.24 -4.42
C ILE A 77 -4.84 4.82 -3.74
N TYR A 78 -4.99 3.53 -3.43
CA TYR A 78 -6.18 2.99 -2.78
C TYR A 78 -6.40 3.61 -1.38
N VAL A 79 -5.36 3.67 -0.56
CA VAL A 79 -5.43 4.29 0.78
C VAL A 79 -5.78 5.77 0.67
N PHE A 80 -5.15 6.51 -0.25
CA PHE A 80 -5.46 7.93 -0.46
C PHE A 80 -6.92 8.17 -0.87
N TRP A 81 -7.43 7.33 -1.78
CA TRP A 81 -8.84 7.38 -2.19
C TRP A 81 -9.78 7.06 -1.01
N LEU A 82 -9.42 6.09 -0.16
CA LEU A 82 -10.20 5.67 1.00
C LEU A 82 -10.25 6.77 2.07
N ILE A 83 -9.13 7.46 2.33
CA ILE A 83 -9.06 8.62 3.24
C ILE A 83 -9.99 9.74 2.75
N ARG A 84 -9.98 10.08 1.45
CA ARG A 84 -10.90 11.08 0.88
C ARG A 84 -12.36 10.71 1.11
N LYS A 85 -12.71 9.42 0.95
CA LYS A 85 -14.07 8.92 1.15
C LYS A 85 -14.50 9.04 2.61
N ILE A 86 -13.64 8.65 3.55
CA ILE A 86 -13.90 8.76 5.00
C ILE A 86 -14.08 10.23 5.39
N MET A 87 -13.23 11.14 4.93
CA MET A 87 -13.38 12.58 5.21
C MET A 87 -14.71 13.12 4.66
N GLY A 88 -15.12 12.67 3.47
CA GLY A 88 -16.42 13.02 2.89
C GLY A 88 -17.61 12.53 3.75
N TRP A 89 -17.55 11.29 4.24
CA TRP A 89 -18.56 10.76 5.15
C TRP A 89 -18.60 11.49 6.49
N HIS A 90 -17.43 11.81 7.06
CA HIS A 90 -17.35 12.57 8.30
C HIS A 90 -17.97 13.97 8.17
N LYS A 91 -17.71 14.68 7.06
CA LYS A 91 -18.35 15.97 6.77
C LYS A 91 -19.87 15.85 6.68
N LYS A 92 -20.39 14.83 5.98
CA LYS A 92 -21.83 14.58 5.87
C LYS A 92 -22.47 14.25 7.22
N ALA A 93 -21.81 13.40 8.01
CA ALA A 93 -22.28 13.07 9.36
C ALA A 93 -22.40 14.33 10.23
N LYS A 94 -21.40 15.21 10.20
CA LYS A 94 -21.42 16.47 10.94
C LYS A 94 -22.53 17.43 10.49
N GLN A 95 -22.86 17.46 9.20
CA GLN A 95 -23.96 18.26 8.67
C GLN A 95 -25.33 17.74 9.14
N LEU A 96 -25.52 16.42 9.17
CA LEU A 96 -26.76 15.81 9.66
C LEU A 96 -26.96 16.08 11.16
N ASP A 97 -25.88 16.01 11.94
CA ASP A 97 -25.90 16.29 13.38
C ASP A 97 -26.26 17.76 13.70
N GLN A 98 -25.87 18.68 12.82
CA GLN A 98 -26.23 20.10 12.89
C GLN A 98 -27.65 20.41 12.41
N GLN A 99 -28.25 19.57 11.58
CA GLN A 99 -29.64 19.73 11.12
C GLN A 99 -30.64 19.05 12.05
N SER A 100 -30.18 18.13 12.90
CA SER A 100 -31.00 17.39 13.86
C SER A 100 -31.07 18.03 15.25
N ASN A 101 -30.33 19.11 15.50
CA ASN A 101 -30.41 19.98 16.69
C ASN A 101 -30.94 21.36 16.28
#